data_AF-A0A1F9UDN4-F1
#
_entry.id   AF-A0A1F9UDN4-F1
#
_cell.length_a   1.000
_cell.length_b   1.000
_cell.length_c   1.000
_cell.angle_alpha   90.00
_cell.angle_beta   90.00
_cell.angle_gamma   90.00
#
_symmetry.space_group_name_H-M   'P 1'
#
loop_
_entity.id
_entity.type
_entity.pdbx_description
1 polymer ?
#
loop_
_entity_poly.entity_id
_entity_poly.type
_entity_poly.pdbx_seq_one_letter_code
_entity_poly.pdbx_strand_id
1 'polypeptide(L)'
;MEADPQAAVEGVGPADWFWTEIPLGLISSARPNYLIIWSPTKYFLSASSSPILAGAAVEDASGDTRAWNNNAISGVPPRSTSGALRTPLNNINPALAIKLVPTNDGHVFVTDFSVQPYGRKLVVRFAVEGLGVSDAWLESSSDQLDWERASRTLRRPPYYFTLNDDTPGIFIRAVAQDERGNMGTSTAYQVPYAR
;
A
#
# COMPACT_ATOMS: atom_id res chain seq x y z
N MET A 1 2.39 9.64 -10.76
CA MET A 1 1.15 10.44 -10.84
C MET A 1 0.24 9.85 -9.78
N GLU A 2 0.06 10.52 -8.64
CA GLU A 2 -0.91 10.08 -7.63
C GLU A 2 -2.33 10.26 -8.17
N ALA A 3 -3.27 9.45 -7.67
CA ALA A 3 -4.69 9.61 -7.99
C ALA A 3 -5.20 10.97 -7.47
N ASP A 4 -5.85 11.75 -8.32
CA ASP A 4 -6.63 12.90 -7.89
C ASP A 4 -7.97 12.38 -7.33
N PRO A 5 -8.21 12.46 -6.01
CA PRO A 5 -9.44 11.96 -5.40
C PRO A 5 -10.67 12.77 -5.81
N GLN A 6 -10.49 13.96 -6.40
CA GLN A 6 -11.59 14.78 -6.90
C GLN A 6 -12.02 14.41 -8.33
N ALA A 7 -11.30 13.50 -8.99
CA ALA A 7 -11.65 13.03 -10.33
C ALA A 7 -12.71 11.91 -10.35
N ALA A 8 -13.25 11.50 -9.20
CA ALA A 8 -14.27 10.45 -9.13
C ALA A 8 -15.61 10.95 -9.68
N VAL A 9 -16.11 10.29 -10.73
CA VAL A 9 -17.42 10.55 -11.33
C VAL A 9 -18.50 9.91 -10.45
N GLU A 10 -19.58 10.64 -10.17
CA GLU A 10 -20.71 10.15 -9.38
C GLU A 10 -21.30 8.84 -9.97
N GLY A 11 -21.44 7.81 -9.14
CA GLY A 11 -21.89 6.48 -9.55
C GLY A 11 -20.79 5.50 -9.97
N VAL A 12 -19.55 5.96 -10.11
CA VAL A 12 -18.36 5.11 -10.29
C VAL A 12 -17.57 5.15 -8.99
N GLY A 13 -17.35 3.99 -8.35
CA GLY A 13 -16.51 3.92 -7.16
C GLY A 13 -15.11 4.51 -7.43
N PRO A 14 -14.41 5.05 -6.42
CA PRO A 14 -13.09 5.63 -6.63
C PRO A 14 -12.15 4.58 -7.24
N ALA A 15 -11.39 5.00 -8.25
CA ALA A 15 -10.32 4.16 -8.80
C ALA A 15 -9.11 4.26 -7.87
N ASP A 16 -8.80 3.15 -7.20
CA ASP A 16 -7.63 3.07 -6.32
C ASP A 16 -6.44 2.48 -7.08
N TRP A 17 -5.28 3.13 -6.94
CA TRP A 17 -4.02 2.55 -7.34
C TRP A 17 -3.53 1.62 -6.23
N PHE A 18 -3.25 0.38 -6.59
CA PHE A 18 -2.57 -0.56 -5.71
C PHE A 18 -1.08 -0.54 -6.05
N TRP A 19 -0.23 -0.32 -5.05
CA TRP A 19 1.21 -0.46 -5.18
C TRP A 19 1.73 -1.45 -4.14
N THR A 20 2.86 -2.06 -4.45
CA THR A 20 3.62 -2.89 -3.53
C THR A 20 5.10 -2.69 -3.84
N GLU A 21 5.93 -2.76 -2.82
CA GLU A 21 7.38 -2.68 -2.97
C GLU A 21 7.93 -4.08 -3.26
N ILE A 22 8.75 -4.19 -4.31
CA ILE A 22 9.44 -5.44 -4.64
C ILE A 22 10.93 -5.21 -4.42
N PRO A 23 11.58 -5.97 -3.53
CA PRO A 23 13.04 -5.90 -3.37
C PRO A 23 13.75 -6.06 -4.70
N LEU A 24 14.69 -5.16 -5.00
CA LEU A 24 15.44 -5.13 -6.27
C LEU A 24 16.10 -6.48 -6.60
N GLY A 25 16.59 -7.21 -5.60
CA GLY A 25 17.20 -8.53 -5.79
C GLY A 25 16.25 -9.62 -6.29
N LEU A 26 14.92 -9.41 -6.21
CA LEU A 26 13.92 -10.34 -6.74
C LEU A 26 13.53 -10.02 -8.19
N ILE A 27 13.98 -8.89 -8.73
CA ILE A 27 13.70 -8.48 -10.12
C ILE A 27 14.85 -8.99 -10.99
N SER A 28 14.51 -9.73 -12.04
CA SER A 28 15.51 -10.15 -13.02
C SER A 28 15.86 -8.99 -13.95
N SER A 29 17.16 -8.66 -14.06
CA SER A 29 17.67 -7.74 -15.07
C SER A 29 17.96 -8.42 -16.43
N ALA A 30 17.96 -9.75 -16.46
CA ALA A 30 18.33 -10.55 -17.64
C ALA A 30 17.16 -11.33 -18.25
N ARG A 31 16.03 -11.44 -17.54
CA ARG A 31 14.84 -12.19 -17.98
C ARG A 31 13.58 -11.34 -17.82
N PRO A 32 12.51 -11.63 -18.59
CA PRO A 32 11.22 -10.98 -18.38
C PRO A 32 10.71 -11.20 -16.94
N ASN A 33 10.17 -10.13 -16.36
CA ASN A 33 9.47 -10.19 -15.08
C ASN A 33 7.96 -10.16 -15.36
N TYR A 34 7.19 -10.95 -14.62
CA TYR A 34 5.74 -11.03 -14.77
C TYR A 34 5.07 -10.63 -13.47
N LEU A 35 4.08 -9.74 -13.56
CA LEU A 35 3.17 -9.45 -12.46
C LEU A 35 1.94 -10.35 -12.59
N ILE A 36 1.54 -10.97 -11.49
CA ILE A 36 0.36 -11.83 -11.43
C ILE A 36 -0.56 -11.27 -10.36
N ILE A 37 -1.80 -10.98 -10.75
CA ILE A 37 -2.88 -10.62 -9.83
C ILE A 37 -3.80 -11.84 -9.74
N TRP A 38 -4.02 -12.34 -8.54
CA TRP A 38 -4.92 -13.47 -8.32
C TRP A 38 -5.77 -13.27 -7.07
N SER A 39 -6.92 -13.95 -7.03
CA SER A 39 -7.73 -14.05 -5.83
C SER A 39 -7.53 -15.41 -5.16
N PRO A 40 -7.30 -15.46 -3.83
CA PRO A 40 -7.34 -16.72 -3.10
C PRO A 40 -8.78 -17.25 -2.95
N THR A 41 -9.79 -16.45 -3.26
CA THR A 41 -11.21 -16.82 -3.12
C THR A 41 -11.90 -16.93 -4.47
N LYS A 42 -13.02 -17.66 -4.49
CA LYS A 42 -13.91 -17.79 -5.66
C LYS A 42 -14.87 -16.60 -5.82
N TYR A 43 -14.71 -15.54 -5.03
CA TYR A 43 -15.63 -14.41 -5.07
C TYR A 43 -15.47 -13.59 -6.37
N PHE A 44 -14.25 -13.47 -6.89
CA PHE A 44 -13.91 -12.72 -8.11
C PHE A 44 -13.94 -13.61 -9.37
N LEU A 45 -15.11 -14.21 -9.66
CA LEU A 45 -15.32 -15.05 -10.85
C LEU A 45 -16.16 -14.39 -11.95
N SER A 46 -16.76 -13.22 -11.69
CA SER A 46 -17.53 -12.47 -12.69
C SER A 46 -17.17 -10.99 -12.67
N ALA A 47 -17.45 -10.28 -13.77
CA ALA A 47 -17.25 -8.82 -13.84
C ALA A 47 -18.09 -8.04 -12.82
N SER A 48 -19.22 -8.61 -12.36
CA SER A 48 -20.09 -7.99 -11.35
C SER A 48 -19.53 -8.08 -9.93
N SER A 49 -18.56 -8.95 -9.68
CA SER A 49 -17.95 -9.14 -8.36
C SER A 49 -16.45 -8.86 -8.34
N SER A 50 -15.77 -8.86 -9.49
CA SER A 50 -14.32 -8.70 -9.60
C SER A 50 -13.91 -7.24 -9.71
N PRO A 51 -12.74 -6.84 -9.14
CA PRO A 51 -12.15 -5.55 -9.41
C PRO A 51 -11.92 -5.36 -10.91
N ILE A 52 -12.27 -4.17 -11.42
CA ILE A 52 -12.02 -3.80 -12.81
C ILE A 52 -10.65 -3.12 -12.86
N LEU A 53 -9.70 -3.73 -13.57
CA LEU A 53 -8.40 -3.12 -13.83
C LEU A 53 -8.55 -2.08 -14.94
N ALA A 54 -8.04 -0.87 -14.69
CA ALA A 54 -7.90 0.13 -15.74
C ALA A 54 -6.97 -0.43 -16.84
N GLY A 55 -7.31 -0.15 -18.10
CA GLY A 55 -6.53 -0.57 -19.25
C GLY A 55 -6.29 0.58 -20.21
N ALA A 56 -5.16 0.56 -20.90
CA ALA A 56 -4.85 1.50 -21.97
C ALA A 56 -4.87 0.76 -23.31
N ALA A 57 -5.37 1.43 -24.35
CA ALA A 57 -5.24 0.95 -25.71
C ALA A 57 -3.75 0.81 -26.06
N VAL A 58 -3.41 -0.28 -26.74
CA VAL A 58 -2.04 -0.53 -27.17
C VAL A 58 -1.91 0.00 -28.60
N GLU A 59 -1.08 1.03 -28.79
CA GLU A 59 -0.77 1.56 -30.13
C GLU A 59 0.34 0.77 -30.84
N ASP A 60 1.00 -0.16 -30.13
CA ASP A 60 2.16 -0.91 -30.62
C ASP A 60 1.75 -1.95 -31.68
N ALA A 61 2.22 -1.76 -32.91
CA ALA A 61 1.93 -2.60 -34.08
C ALA A 61 2.73 -3.92 -34.12
N SER A 62 3.54 -4.21 -33.09
CA SER A 62 4.47 -5.35 -33.08
C SER A 62 3.79 -6.72 -32.96
N GLY A 63 2.50 -6.78 -32.61
CA GLY A 63 1.73 -8.03 -32.53
C GLY A 63 2.10 -8.94 -31.34
N ASP A 64 3.09 -8.57 -30.54
CA ASP A 64 3.53 -9.36 -29.38
C ASP A 64 2.52 -9.26 -28.23
N THR A 65 1.92 -10.38 -27.84
CA THR A 65 1.08 -10.42 -26.65
C THR A 65 1.91 -10.13 -25.40
N ARG A 66 1.48 -9.15 -24.60
CA ARG A 66 2.13 -8.77 -23.33
C ARG A 66 1.22 -8.91 -22.11
N ALA A 67 -0.06 -9.19 -22.31
CA ALA A 67 -1.04 -9.40 -21.24
C ALA A 67 -1.87 -10.65 -21.53
N TRP A 68 -2.20 -11.40 -20.48
CA TRP A 68 -3.03 -12.60 -20.59
C TRP A 68 -4.05 -12.63 -19.47
N ASN A 69 -5.26 -13.07 -19.81
CA ASN A 69 -6.29 -13.44 -18.85
C ASN A 69 -6.28 -14.96 -18.67
N ASN A 70 -6.51 -15.42 -17.44
CA ASN A 70 -6.58 -16.85 -17.14
C ASN A 70 -7.62 -17.14 -16.05
N ASN A 71 -8.78 -17.61 -16.49
CA ASN A 71 -9.89 -18.02 -15.64
C ASN A 71 -9.85 -19.51 -15.24
N ALA A 72 -8.83 -20.28 -15.66
CA ALA A 72 -8.68 -21.69 -15.26
C ALA A 72 -8.02 -21.84 -13.88
N ILE A 73 -7.32 -20.81 -13.42
CA ILE A 73 -6.58 -20.81 -12.16
C ILE A 73 -7.48 -20.22 -11.08
N SER A 74 -7.77 -21.01 -10.04
CA SER A 74 -8.62 -20.60 -8.92
C SER A 74 -7.92 -20.87 -7.59
N GLY A 75 -7.73 -19.83 -6.79
CA GLY A 75 -7.32 -19.94 -5.39
C GLY A 75 -5.84 -20.29 -5.16
N VAL A 76 -5.03 -20.49 -6.20
CA VAL A 76 -3.60 -20.80 -6.09
C VAL A 76 -2.84 -20.11 -7.23
N PRO A 77 -1.65 -19.52 -6.98
CA PRO A 77 -0.81 -18.97 -8.04
C PRO A 77 -0.44 -20.01 -9.11
N PRO A 78 -0.26 -19.60 -10.38
CA PRO A 78 0.24 -20.51 -11.41
C PRO A 78 1.63 -21.05 -11.05
N ARG A 79 1.84 -22.36 -11.24
CA ARG A 79 3.14 -23.03 -10.97
C ARG A 79 4.10 -23.00 -12.16
N SER A 80 3.64 -22.58 -13.33
CA SER A 80 4.45 -22.45 -14.54
C SER A 80 3.94 -21.30 -15.39
N THR A 81 4.83 -20.76 -16.23
CA THR A 81 4.49 -19.74 -17.24
C THR A 81 3.46 -20.28 -18.22
N SER A 82 3.63 -21.49 -18.73
CA SER A 82 2.67 -22.14 -19.64
C SER A 82 1.27 -22.27 -19.04
N GLY A 83 1.18 -22.50 -17.73
CA GLY A 83 -0.09 -22.56 -17.02
C GLY A 83 -0.75 -21.20 -16.83
N ALA A 84 0.04 -20.11 -16.82
CA ALA A 84 -0.43 -18.74 -16.58
C ALA A 84 -0.94 -18.04 -17.86
N LEU A 85 -0.31 -18.26 -19.01
CA LEU A 85 -0.53 -17.50 -20.24
C LEU A 85 -1.64 -18.09 -21.13
N ARG A 86 -2.90 -18.11 -20.66
CA ARG A 86 -4.01 -18.80 -21.34
C ARG A 86 -4.66 -17.97 -22.46
N THR A 87 -5.26 -16.83 -22.13
CA THR A 87 -6.05 -16.02 -23.07
C THR A 87 -5.32 -14.71 -23.35
N PRO A 88 -4.71 -14.53 -24.53
CA PRO A 88 -3.96 -13.31 -24.85
C PRO A 88 -4.89 -12.09 -24.92
N LEU A 89 -4.42 -10.96 -24.41
CA LEU A 89 -5.02 -9.64 -24.56
C LEU A 89 -4.13 -8.82 -25.49
N ASN A 90 -4.65 -8.47 -26.67
CA ASN A 90 -3.84 -7.84 -27.73
C ASN A 90 -4.18 -6.37 -27.97
N ASN A 91 -5.34 -5.90 -27.51
CA ASN A 91 -5.83 -4.56 -27.83
C ASN A 91 -5.77 -3.61 -26.63
N ILE A 92 -5.67 -4.16 -25.41
CA ILE A 92 -5.69 -3.42 -24.16
C ILE A 92 -4.64 -4.04 -23.24
N ASN A 93 -3.75 -3.23 -22.71
CA ASN A 93 -2.84 -3.61 -21.63
C ASN A 93 -3.35 -3.03 -20.31
N PRO A 94 -3.29 -3.77 -19.18
CA PRO A 94 -3.59 -3.21 -17.87
C PRO A 94 -2.66 -2.02 -17.59
N ALA A 95 -3.23 -0.92 -17.11
CA ALA A 95 -2.50 0.27 -16.74
C ALA A 95 -1.75 0.00 -15.42
N LEU A 96 -0.44 -0.19 -15.53
CA LEU A 96 0.46 -0.43 -14.41
C LEU A 96 1.49 0.70 -14.35
N ALA A 97 1.72 1.23 -13.16
CA ALA A 97 2.78 2.20 -12.91
C ALA A 97 3.80 1.59 -11.96
N ILE A 98 5.08 1.60 -12.34
CA ILE A 98 6.19 1.22 -11.47
C ILE A 98 6.87 2.51 -11.05
N LYS A 99 6.88 2.82 -9.75
CA LYS A 99 7.66 3.91 -9.19
C LYS A 99 9.02 3.35 -8.78
N LEU A 100 10.05 3.64 -9.57
CA LEU A 100 11.42 3.42 -9.14
C LEU A 100 11.78 4.52 -8.15
N VAL A 101 11.99 4.13 -6.90
CA VAL A 101 12.47 5.04 -5.87
C VAL A 101 13.98 4.84 -5.77
N PRO A 102 14.80 5.82 -6.18
CA PRO A 102 16.25 5.70 -6.03
C PRO A 102 16.59 5.61 -4.55
N THR A 103 17.66 4.86 -4.24
CA THR A 103 18.26 4.92 -2.91
C THR A 103 18.58 6.37 -2.60
N ASN A 104 18.15 6.85 -1.44
CA ASN A 104 18.29 8.25 -1.12
C ASN A 104 18.61 8.38 0.39
N ASP A 105 19.43 9.38 0.71
CA ASP A 105 19.93 9.60 2.08
C ASP A 105 19.02 10.55 2.86
N GLY A 106 17.74 10.63 2.47
CA GLY A 106 16.74 11.44 3.15
C GLY A 106 16.44 10.85 4.52
N HIS A 107 16.21 11.73 5.49
CA HIS A 107 15.83 11.35 6.84
C HIS A 107 14.53 12.04 7.21
N VAL A 108 13.62 11.25 7.78
CA VAL A 108 12.40 11.72 8.40
C VAL A 108 12.55 11.50 9.90
N PHE A 109 12.34 12.54 10.69
CA PHE A 109 12.41 12.48 12.14
C PHE A 109 11.03 12.76 12.72
N VAL A 110 10.58 11.87 13.59
CA VAL A 110 9.37 12.10 14.38
C VAL A 110 9.78 12.72 15.70
N THR A 111 9.29 13.94 15.96
CA THR A 111 9.62 14.73 17.14
C THR A 111 8.37 15.05 17.95
N ASP A 112 8.53 15.51 19.19
CA ASP A 112 7.42 15.90 20.08
C ASP A 112 6.30 14.84 20.24
N PHE A 113 6.67 13.55 20.15
CA PHE A 113 5.71 12.46 20.32
C PHE A 113 5.14 12.45 21.73
N SER A 114 3.83 12.58 21.83
CA SER A 114 3.12 12.67 23.10
C SER A 114 1.81 11.90 23.02
N VAL A 115 1.58 11.06 24.03
CA VAL A 115 0.36 10.28 24.21
C VAL A 115 -0.31 10.74 25.51
N GLN A 116 -1.58 11.09 25.43
CA GLN A 116 -2.39 11.57 26.56
C GLN A 116 -3.68 10.75 26.66
N PRO A 117 -3.98 10.12 27.80
CA PRO A 117 -5.26 9.45 28.00
C PRO A 117 -6.38 10.48 28.15
N TYR A 118 -7.51 10.24 27.47
CA TYR A 118 -8.74 11.02 27.59
C TYR A 118 -9.94 10.08 27.71
N GLY A 119 -10.31 9.75 28.95
CA GLY A 119 -11.31 8.72 29.24
C GLY A 119 -10.86 7.35 28.76
N ARG A 120 -11.63 6.72 27.86
CA ARG A 120 -11.29 5.42 27.21
C ARG A 120 -10.57 5.57 25.86
N LYS A 121 -9.98 6.73 25.61
CA LYS A 121 -9.31 7.05 24.35
C LYS A 121 -7.90 7.52 24.62
N LEU A 122 -7.03 7.32 23.63
CA LEU A 122 -5.69 7.87 23.64
C LEU A 122 -5.62 8.97 22.60
N VAL A 123 -5.20 10.15 23.03
CA VAL A 123 -4.88 11.28 22.18
C VAL A 123 -3.39 11.23 21.90
N VAL A 124 -3.01 11.21 20.64
CA VAL A 124 -1.61 11.15 20.23
C VAL A 124 -1.31 12.34 19.33
N ARG A 125 -0.20 13.03 19.61
CA ARG A 125 0.31 14.12 18.78
C ARG A 125 1.80 13.96 18.56
N PHE A 126 2.28 14.44 17.42
CA PHE A 126 3.70 14.52 17.12
C PHE A 126 3.95 15.56 16.02
N ALA A 127 5.21 15.95 15.89
CA ALA A 127 5.75 16.71 14.78
C ALA A 127 6.62 15.81 13.91
N VAL A 128 6.85 16.24 12.67
CA VAL A 128 7.71 15.54 11.72
C VAL A 128 8.64 16.55 11.08
N GLU A 129 9.93 16.23 11.08
CA GLU A 129 10.97 16.97 10.38
C GLU A 129 11.48 16.13 9.22
N GLY A 130 11.42 16.66 8.00
CA GLY A 130 11.80 15.95 6.80
C GLY A 130 11.36 16.70 5.55
N LEU A 131 12.01 16.44 4.42
CA LEU A 131 11.62 17.04 3.15
C LEU A 131 10.55 16.20 2.47
N GLY A 132 9.45 16.83 2.06
CA GLY A 132 8.38 16.16 1.30
C GLY A 132 7.70 15.05 2.07
N VAL A 133 7.36 15.27 3.35
CA VAL A 133 6.57 14.31 4.15
C VAL A 133 5.22 14.09 3.47
N SER A 134 4.95 12.86 3.04
CA SER A 134 3.71 12.50 2.35
C SER A 134 2.68 11.92 3.30
N ASP A 135 3.12 11.13 4.28
CA ASP A 135 2.24 10.28 5.09
C ASP A 135 2.73 10.18 6.53
N ALA A 136 1.80 10.16 7.48
CA ALA A 136 2.06 9.94 8.89
C ALA A 136 0.94 9.13 9.55
N TRP A 137 1.29 8.22 10.46
CA TRP A 137 0.35 7.30 11.09
C TRP A 137 0.85 6.78 12.44
N LEU A 138 0.04 5.96 13.09
CA LEU A 138 0.37 5.24 14.30
C LEU A 138 0.44 3.74 14.05
N GLU A 139 1.40 3.11 14.71
CA GLU A 139 1.51 1.66 14.80
C GLU A 139 1.40 1.22 16.25
N SER A 140 0.86 0.02 16.44
CA SER A 140 0.81 -0.65 17.72
C SER A 140 1.53 -1.98 17.68
N SER A 141 2.06 -2.38 18.83
CA SER A 141 2.73 -3.67 19.00
C SER A 141 2.46 -4.24 20.38
N SER A 142 2.43 -5.56 20.49
CA SER A 142 2.34 -6.26 21.77
C SER A 142 3.72 -6.51 22.39
N ASP A 143 4.79 -6.53 21.59
CA ASP A 143 6.14 -6.97 21.98
C ASP A 143 7.27 -6.02 21.54
N GLN A 144 6.93 -4.93 20.83
CA GLN A 144 7.85 -4.01 20.15
C GLN A 144 8.65 -4.60 18.97
N LEU A 145 8.39 -5.84 18.58
CA LEU A 145 9.02 -6.51 17.44
C LEU A 145 8.11 -6.44 16.22
N ASP A 146 6.87 -6.89 16.37
CA ASP A 146 5.87 -6.90 15.31
C ASP A 146 4.94 -5.70 15.45
N TRP A 147 4.94 -4.84 14.42
CA TRP A 147 4.20 -3.59 14.41
C TRP A 147 3.06 -3.63 13.40
N GLU A 148 1.85 -3.34 13.85
CA GLU A 148 0.65 -3.29 13.02
C GLU A 148 0.09 -1.86 12.94
N ARG A 149 -0.59 -1.54 11.84
CA ARG A 149 -1.19 -0.23 11.63
C ARG A 149 -2.36 -0.03 12.61
N ALA A 150 -2.25 0.96 13.49
CA ALA A 150 -3.26 1.28 14.51
C ALA A 150 -4.18 2.45 14.12
N SER A 151 -3.82 3.23 13.10
CA SER A 151 -4.58 4.41 12.69
C SER A 151 -4.73 4.55 11.18
N ARG A 152 -5.63 5.44 10.77
CA ARG A 152 -5.60 6.04 9.44
C ARG A 152 -4.30 6.83 9.21
N THR A 153 -4.03 7.17 7.96
CA THR A 153 -2.91 8.04 7.57
C THR A 153 -3.35 9.50 7.53
N LEU A 154 -2.47 10.41 7.98
CA LEU A 154 -2.57 11.85 7.78
C LEU A 154 -1.46 12.32 6.86
N ARG A 155 -1.78 13.20 5.91
CA ARG A 155 -0.82 13.70 4.92
C ARG A 155 -0.30 15.10 5.19
N ARG A 156 -0.89 15.81 6.16
CA ARG A 156 -0.52 17.19 6.49
C ARG A 156 -0.53 17.40 8.01
N PRO A 157 0.41 18.19 8.55
CA PRO A 157 0.36 18.60 9.94
C PRO A 157 -0.83 19.56 10.19
N PRO A 158 -1.27 19.69 11.45
CA PRO A 158 -0.76 19.00 12.63
C PRO A 158 -1.15 17.52 12.67
N TYR A 159 -0.22 16.66 13.08
CA TYR A 159 -0.48 15.23 13.20
C TYR A 159 -1.09 14.94 14.56
N TYR A 160 -2.41 14.69 14.54
CA TYR A 160 -3.21 14.47 15.73
C TYR A 160 -4.15 13.30 15.52
N PHE A 161 -4.09 12.33 16.42
CA PHE A 161 -4.83 11.09 16.35
C PHE A 161 -5.59 10.84 17.64
N THR A 162 -6.74 10.20 17.50
CA THR A 162 -7.50 9.67 18.62
C THR A 162 -7.68 8.18 18.38
N LEU A 163 -7.08 7.37 19.24
CA LEU A 163 -7.23 5.93 19.25
C LEU A 163 -8.30 5.52 20.26
N ASN A 164 -9.08 4.50 19.92
CA ASN A 164 -10.04 3.89 20.84
C ASN A 164 -9.38 2.73 21.60
N ASP A 165 -10.09 2.23 22.62
CA ASP A 165 -9.67 1.14 23.52
C ASP A 165 -9.49 -0.22 22.82
N ASP A 166 -9.71 -0.30 21.50
CA ASP A 166 -9.57 -1.50 20.65
C ASP A 166 -8.20 -1.62 19.98
N THR A 167 -7.25 -0.75 20.35
CA THR A 167 -5.89 -0.80 19.80
C THR A 167 -5.24 -2.14 20.18
N PRO A 168 -4.76 -2.95 19.21
CA PRO A 168 -4.42 -4.36 19.44
C PRO A 168 -3.13 -4.59 20.26
N GLY A 169 -2.35 -3.54 20.55
CA GLY A 169 -1.07 -3.64 21.22
C GLY A 169 -0.93 -2.76 22.46
N ILE A 170 0.07 -3.07 23.29
CA ILE A 170 0.39 -2.36 24.53
C ILE A 170 1.43 -1.25 24.32
N PHE A 171 2.06 -1.23 23.15
CA PHE A 171 3.00 -0.20 22.73
C PHE A 171 2.45 0.54 21.52
N ILE A 172 2.67 1.85 21.47
CA ILE A 172 2.29 2.70 20.34
C ILE A 172 3.51 3.51 19.91
N ARG A 173 3.71 3.66 18.60
CA ARG A 173 4.68 4.59 18.03
C ARG A 173 4.04 5.40 16.90
N ALA A 174 4.57 6.59 16.69
CA ALA A 174 4.29 7.37 15.50
C ALA A 174 5.29 7.03 14.40
N VAL A 175 4.82 7.06 13.16
CA VAL A 175 5.61 6.82 11.96
C VAL A 175 5.28 7.90 10.94
N ALA A 176 6.29 8.37 10.24
CA ALA A 176 6.12 9.27 9.10
C ALA A 176 6.99 8.81 7.94
N GLN A 177 6.52 9.06 6.72
CA GLN A 177 7.17 8.71 5.47
C GLN A 177 7.20 9.92 4.54
N ASP A 178 8.29 10.07 3.79
CA ASP A 178 8.38 11.06 2.73
C ASP A 178 7.98 10.49 1.35
N GLU A 179 7.84 11.39 0.37
CA GLU A 179 7.51 11.05 -1.01
C GLU A 179 8.55 10.11 -1.67
N ARG A 180 9.73 9.95 -1.06
CA ARG A 180 10.82 9.07 -1.51
C ARG A 180 10.91 7.79 -0.68
N GLY A 181 9.91 7.51 0.14
CA GLY A 181 9.80 6.26 0.89
C GLY A 181 10.65 6.19 2.17
N ASN A 182 11.40 7.23 2.55
CA ASN A 182 12.16 7.20 3.80
C ASN A 182 11.21 7.27 4.98
N MET A 183 11.45 6.44 6.00
CA MET A 183 10.61 6.38 7.19
C MET A 183 11.35 6.87 8.43
N GLY A 184 10.61 7.58 9.27
CA GLY A 184 11.01 7.96 10.61
C GLY A 184 10.02 7.40 11.63
N THR A 185 10.52 6.95 12.78
CA THR A 185 9.68 6.44 13.87
C THR A 185 9.98 7.18 15.17
N SER A 186 8.95 7.32 16.02
CA SER A 186 9.15 7.77 17.40
C SER A 186 9.65 6.63 18.28
N THR A 187 10.18 6.98 19.46
CA THR A 187 10.30 6.01 20.56
C THR A 187 8.93 5.44 20.90
N ALA A 188 8.86 4.14 21.16
CA ALA A 188 7.64 3.46 21.57
C ALA A 188 7.15 3.99 22.93
N TYR A 189 5.85 4.22 23.04
CA TYR A 189 5.18 4.55 24.28
C TYR A 189 4.37 3.35 24.76
N GLN A 190 4.58 2.93 26.00
CA GLN A 190 3.80 1.87 26.63
C GLN A 190 2.50 2.43 27.18
N VAL A 191 1.37 1.87 26.73
CA VAL A 191 0.04 2.23 27.21
C VAL A 191 -0.14 1.67 28.63
N PRO A 192 -0.31 2.53 29.66
CA PRO A 192 -0.32 2.10 31.06
C PRO A 192 -1.50 1.19 31.45
N TYR A 193 -2.55 1.16 30.63
CA TYR A 193 -3.80 0.41 30.87
C TYR A 193 -4.06 -0.66 29.82
N ALA A 194 -3.02 -1.14 29.14
CA ALA A 194 -3.13 -2.34 28.34
C ALA A 194 -3.69 -3.48 29.22
N ARG A 195 -4.83 -4.02 28.80
CA ARG A 195 -5.58 -5.03 29.56
C ARG A 195 -4.82 -6.33 29.72
#